data_AF-A0A945AW55-F1
#
_entry.id   AF-A0A945AW55-F1
#
_cell.length_a   1.000
_cell.length_b   1.000
_cell.length_c   1.000
_cell.angle_alpha   90.00
_cell.angle_beta   90.00
_cell.angle_gamma   90.00
#
_symmetry.space_group_name_H-M   'P 1'
#
loop_
_entity.id
_entity.type
_entity.pdbx_description
1 polymer ?
#
loop_
_entity_poly.entity_id
_entity_poly.type
_entity_poly.pdbx_seq_one_letter_code
_entity_poly.pdbx_strand_id
1 'polypeptide(L)'
;SGSKLAGATGKKGQKKPLIGFTNMTYIARNDSKGYVNAIVQELDPVSKLLYPTFTAIARQAPHPNAAKVFTAFVLGSTELNKSSKISKPYTKGKSLDLLLGLAPYFDPGTRSPRNDVPSPEGGEIWDDMKEWHVDADFMWKQGAKIRDFWLQYSSK
;
A
#
# COMPACT_ATOMS: atom_id res chain seq x y z
N SER A 1 15.13 -1.58 -5.89
CA SER A 1 14.27 -1.89 -4.73
C SER A 1 13.90 -0.59 -4.03
N GLY A 2 12.63 -0.43 -3.62
CA GLY A 2 12.15 0.85 -3.06
C GLY A 2 12.80 1.24 -1.73
N SER A 3 13.29 0.28 -0.94
CA SER A 3 14.03 0.61 0.30
C SER A 3 15.36 1.32 0.02
N LYS A 4 16.04 1.05 -1.10
CA LYS A 4 17.27 1.77 -1.46
C LYS A 4 16.93 3.20 -1.89
N LEU A 5 15.84 3.37 -2.63
CA LEU A 5 15.36 4.67 -3.09
C LEU A 5 14.99 5.58 -1.91
N ALA A 6 14.24 5.08 -0.93
CA ALA A 6 13.90 5.83 0.29
C ALA A 6 15.12 6.30 1.09
N GLY A 7 16.23 5.55 1.03
CA GLY A 7 17.51 5.97 1.61
C GLY A 7 18.24 6.99 0.76
N ALA A 8 18.13 6.91 -0.57
CA ALA A 8 18.71 7.88 -1.49
C ALA A 8 18.02 9.24 -1.44
N THR A 9 16.73 9.29 -1.06
CA THR A 9 15.94 10.53 -1.00
C THR A 9 15.88 11.15 0.40
N GLY A 10 15.96 10.35 1.47
CA GLY A 10 15.66 10.82 2.83
C GLY A 10 16.65 10.43 3.90
N LYS A 11 17.90 10.08 3.58
CA LYS A 11 18.91 9.87 4.63
C LYS A 11 19.22 11.20 5.32
N LYS A 12 19.26 11.22 6.66
CA LYS A 12 19.60 12.42 7.43
C LYS A 12 20.95 13.00 7.00
N GLY A 13 21.02 14.33 6.91
CA GLY A 13 22.25 15.07 6.60
C GLY A 13 22.61 15.17 5.11
N GLN A 14 21.76 14.70 4.20
CA GLN A 14 21.98 14.89 2.76
C GLN A 14 21.99 16.38 2.39
N LYS A 15 23.00 16.79 1.61
CA LYS A 15 23.15 18.19 1.16
C LYS A 15 22.36 18.52 -0.10
N LYS A 16 22.08 17.52 -0.93
CA LYS A 16 21.31 17.62 -2.18
C LYS A 16 20.40 16.40 -2.30
N PRO A 17 19.31 16.32 -1.51
CA PRO A 17 18.39 15.18 -1.57
C PRO A 17 17.74 15.11 -2.96
N LEU A 18 17.50 13.89 -3.44
CA LEU A 18 16.79 13.62 -4.68
C LEU A 18 15.28 13.51 -4.43
N ILE A 19 14.50 13.64 -5.50
CA ILE A 19 13.09 13.22 -5.54
C ILE A 19 13.05 11.79 -6.08
N GLY A 20 12.28 10.91 -5.44
CA GLY A 20 12.14 9.52 -5.85
C GLY A 20 10.69 9.13 -6.05
N PHE A 21 10.42 8.44 -7.16
CA PHE A 21 9.13 7.81 -7.42
C PHE A 21 9.11 6.43 -6.77
N THR A 22 8.29 6.26 -5.72
CA THR A 22 8.29 5.04 -4.91
C THR A 22 6.92 4.79 -4.29
N ASN A 23 6.73 3.59 -3.74
CA ASN A 23 5.52 3.28 -2.97
C ASN A 23 5.50 4.13 -1.69
N MET A 24 4.33 4.70 -1.39
CA MET A 24 4.15 5.54 -0.21
C MET A 24 4.49 4.82 1.10
N THR A 25 4.35 3.48 1.13
CA THR A 25 4.72 2.65 2.28
C THR A 25 6.17 2.73 2.71
N TYR A 26 7.06 3.24 1.86
CA TYR A 26 8.43 3.51 2.28
C TYR A 26 8.58 4.71 3.22
N ILE A 27 7.53 5.49 3.48
CA ILE A 27 7.54 6.53 4.52
C ILE A 27 7.78 5.94 5.92
N ALA A 28 7.38 4.67 6.17
CA ALA A 28 7.69 3.93 7.39
C ALA A 28 9.20 3.71 7.62
N ARG A 29 10.06 4.02 6.63
CA ARG A 29 11.52 4.06 6.80
C ARG A 29 12.00 5.26 7.59
N ASN A 30 11.18 6.30 7.74
CA ASN A 30 11.48 7.38 8.66
C ASN A 30 11.56 6.84 10.10
N ASP A 31 10.55 6.07 10.53
CA ASP A 31 10.51 5.43 11.85
C ASP A 31 11.58 4.35 11.98
N SER A 32 11.62 3.41 11.03
CA SER A 32 12.46 2.20 11.16
C SER A 32 13.95 2.40 10.85
N LYS A 33 14.33 3.46 10.11
CA LYS A 33 15.72 3.72 9.69
C LYS A 33 16.19 5.15 9.99
N GLY A 34 15.37 5.95 10.67
CA GLY A 34 15.70 7.34 10.98
C GLY A 34 15.81 8.23 9.74
N TYR A 35 15.12 7.89 8.65
CA TYR A 35 15.05 8.75 7.47
C TYR A 35 14.13 9.96 7.72
N VAL A 36 14.16 10.92 6.80
CA VAL A 36 13.42 12.18 6.83
C VAL A 36 12.71 12.43 5.50
N ASN A 37 12.19 11.37 4.88
CA ASN A 37 11.42 11.49 3.64
C ASN A 37 10.14 12.28 3.87
N ALA A 38 9.75 13.07 2.87
CA ALA A 38 8.45 13.73 2.79
C ALA A 38 7.75 13.32 1.49
N ILE A 39 6.42 13.42 1.47
CA ILE A 39 5.59 13.11 0.30
C ILE A 39 5.32 14.42 -0.45
N VAL A 40 5.48 14.40 -1.78
CA VAL A 40 5.03 15.50 -2.64
C VAL A 40 3.51 15.40 -2.76
N GLN A 41 2.79 16.36 -2.19
CA GLN A 41 1.32 16.29 -2.04
C GLN A 41 0.58 16.87 -3.25
N GLU A 42 1.13 17.91 -3.87
CA GLU A 42 0.50 18.68 -4.95
C GLU A 42 1.31 18.55 -6.26
N LEU A 43 1.11 17.46 -6.99
CA LEU A 43 1.74 17.20 -8.28
C LEU A 43 0.66 17.04 -9.36
N ASP A 44 0.83 17.73 -10.49
CA ASP A 44 -0.02 17.60 -11.67
C ASP A 44 0.69 16.72 -12.72
N PRO A 45 0.04 15.71 -13.34
CA PRO A 45 -1.39 15.41 -13.24
C PRO A 45 -1.82 14.64 -11.99
N VAL A 46 -0.93 13.90 -11.32
CA VAL A 46 -1.30 13.09 -10.14
C VAL A 46 -0.16 13.00 -9.14
N SER A 47 -0.49 13.01 -7.85
CA SER A 47 0.47 12.91 -6.75
C SER A 47 0.62 11.48 -6.23
N LYS A 48 -0.34 10.59 -6.52
CA LYS A 48 -0.28 9.19 -6.13
C LYS A 48 -0.91 8.25 -7.15
N LEU A 49 -0.43 7.02 -7.15
CA LEU A 49 -0.98 5.90 -7.90
C LEU A 49 -1.62 4.91 -6.92
N LEU A 50 -2.90 4.59 -7.12
CA LEU A 50 -3.59 3.57 -6.35
C LEU A 50 -3.47 2.22 -7.07
N TYR A 51 -2.76 1.28 -6.44
CA TYR A 51 -2.57 -0.08 -6.94
C TYR A 51 -3.35 -1.08 -6.06
N PRO A 52 -4.46 -1.65 -6.55
CA PRO A 52 -5.27 -2.58 -5.78
C PRO A 52 -4.55 -3.92 -5.61
N THR A 53 -4.72 -4.51 -4.43
CA THR A 53 -4.34 -5.90 -4.15
C THR A 53 -5.60 -6.74 -4.10
N PHE A 54 -5.61 -7.86 -4.83
CA PHE A 54 -6.78 -8.72 -4.94
C PHE A 54 -6.56 -10.04 -4.21
N THR A 55 -7.64 -10.54 -3.59
CA THR A 55 -7.74 -11.92 -3.10
C THR A 55 -8.69 -12.68 -4.01
N ALA A 56 -8.32 -13.90 -4.41
CA ALA A 56 -9.15 -14.75 -5.24
C ALA A 56 -9.19 -16.18 -4.68
N ILE A 57 -10.30 -16.88 -4.90
CA ILE A 57 -10.46 -18.30 -4.56
C ILE A 57 -10.24 -19.11 -5.84
N ALA A 58 -9.25 -20.01 -5.82
CA ALA A 58 -8.99 -20.88 -6.96
C ALA A 58 -10.20 -21.80 -7.23
N ARG A 59 -10.45 -22.09 -8.52
CA ARG A 59 -11.59 -22.93 -8.96
C ARG A 59 -11.66 -24.28 -8.26
N GLN A 60 -10.51 -24.88 -7.94
CA GLN A 60 -10.38 -26.19 -7.31
C GLN A 60 -9.86 -26.09 -5.86
N ALA A 61 -10.12 -24.98 -5.16
CA ALA A 61 -9.74 -24.88 -3.75
C ALA A 61 -10.38 -26.03 -2.95
N PRO A 62 -9.59 -26.84 -2.20
CA PRO A 62 -10.12 -27.99 -1.47
C PRO A 62 -11.07 -27.58 -0.33
N HIS A 63 -10.93 -26.33 0.14
CA HIS A 63 -11.72 -25.75 1.23
C HIS A 63 -12.22 -24.34 0.86
N PRO A 64 -13.18 -24.21 -0.06
CA PRO A 64 -13.61 -22.90 -0.57
C PRO A 64 -14.29 -22.05 0.51
N ASN A 65 -14.96 -22.67 1.48
CA ASN A 65 -15.56 -21.95 2.60
C ASN A 65 -14.50 -21.38 3.55
N ALA A 66 -13.42 -22.12 3.83
CA ALA A 66 -12.30 -21.60 4.61
C ALA A 66 -11.61 -20.43 3.89
N ALA A 67 -11.48 -20.50 2.56
CA ALA A 67 -10.91 -19.40 1.77
C ALA A 67 -11.77 -18.12 1.81
N LYS A 68 -13.10 -18.24 1.85
CA LYS A 68 -14.01 -17.10 2.09
C LYS A 68 -13.78 -16.48 3.46
N VAL A 69 -13.68 -17.31 4.50
CA VAL A 69 -13.39 -16.84 5.87
C VAL A 69 -12.03 -16.16 5.94
N PHE A 70 -11.00 -16.71 5.28
CA PHE A 70 -9.70 -16.05 5.18
C PHE A 70 -9.79 -14.68 4.49
N THR A 71 -10.56 -14.59 3.40
CA THR A 71 -10.80 -13.31 2.71
C THR A 71 -11.45 -12.28 3.64
N ALA A 72 -12.43 -12.68 4.46
CA ALA A 72 -13.01 -11.80 5.46
C ALA A 72 -12.01 -11.43 6.57
N PHE A 73 -11.22 -12.40 7.05
CA PHE A 73 -10.22 -12.20 8.10
C PHE A 73 -9.16 -11.15 7.72
N VAL A 74 -8.72 -11.11 6.46
CA VAL A 74 -7.75 -10.11 5.98
C VAL A 74 -8.36 -8.71 5.80
N LEU A 75 -9.68 -8.56 5.88
CA LEU A 75 -10.37 -7.26 5.86
C LEU A 75 -10.56 -6.66 7.26
N GLY A 76 -10.08 -7.33 8.31
CA GLY A 76 -10.24 -6.91 9.70
C GLY A 76 -11.58 -7.29 10.32
N SER A 77 -11.71 -7.03 11.61
CA SER A 77 -12.90 -7.33 12.40
C SER A 77 -14.12 -6.56 11.91
N THR A 78 -15.32 -7.10 12.12
CA THR A 78 -16.59 -6.37 11.91
C THR A 78 -16.76 -5.21 12.88
N GLU A 79 -16.09 -5.25 14.03
CA GLU A 79 -16.10 -4.17 15.02
C GLU A 79 -15.20 -2.99 14.62
N LEU A 80 -14.27 -3.21 13.68
CA LEU A 80 -13.40 -2.16 13.16
C LEU A 80 -14.24 -1.16 12.35
N ASN A 81 -14.16 0.11 12.73
CA ASN A 81 -14.89 1.21 12.11
C ASN A 81 -14.12 2.54 12.23
N LYS A 82 -14.63 3.63 11.63
CA LYS A 82 -13.92 4.93 11.54
C LYS A 82 -13.56 5.54 12.88
N SER A 83 -14.29 5.21 13.95
CA SER A 83 -14.03 5.69 15.31
C SER A 83 -13.08 4.79 16.12
N SER A 84 -12.68 3.65 15.54
CA SER A 84 -11.75 2.72 16.18
C SER A 84 -10.39 3.37 16.40
N LYS A 85 -9.88 3.26 17.61
CA LYS A 85 -8.55 3.76 17.98
C LYS A 85 -7.52 2.67 17.72
N ILE A 86 -6.72 2.86 16.67
CA ILE A 86 -5.69 1.93 16.24
C ILE A 86 -4.31 2.57 16.46
N SER A 87 -3.46 1.93 17.25
CA SER A 87 -2.11 2.43 17.57
C SER A 87 -1.02 1.38 17.30
N LYS A 88 0.20 1.86 17.03
CA LYS A 88 1.38 1.01 16.89
C LYS A 88 1.75 0.36 18.24
N PRO A 89 2.33 -0.86 18.24
CA PRO A 89 2.48 -1.74 17.09
C PRO A 89 1.14 -2.39 16.70
N TYR A 90 0.75 -2.25 15.43
CA TYR A 90 -0.54 -2.74 14.92
C TYR A 90 -0.72 -4.26 15.02
N THR A 91 0.39 -4.99 15.10
CA THR A 91 0.44 -6.46 15.18
C THR A 91 0.41 -6.98 16.62
N LYS A 92 0.01 -6.17 17.61
CA LYS A 92 -0.15 -6.61 19.01
C LYS A 92 -1.35 -5.92 19.69
N GLY A 93 -1.84 -6.55 20.76
CA GLY A 93 -2.87 -5.98 21.64
C GLY A 93 -4.18 -5.66 20.92
N LYS A 94 -4.92 -4.67 21.45
CA LYS A 94 -6.26 -4.30 20.94
C LYS A 94 -6.27 -3.92 19.46
N SER A 95 -5.20 -3.31 18.95
CA SER A 95 -5.06 -3.01 17.52
C SER A 95 -5.09 -4.28 16.69
N LEU A 96 -4.36 -5.34 17.10
CA LEU A 96 -4.38 -6.63 16.42
C LEU A 96 -5.75 -7.30 16.49
N ASP A 97 -6.43 -7.22 17.63
CA ASP A 97 -7.76 -7.82 17.80
C ASP A 97 -8.81 -7.20 16.86
N LEU A 98 -8.66 -5.91 16.54
CA LEU A 98 -9.50 -5.21 15.58
C LEU A 98 -9.06 -5.39 14.13
N LEU A 99 -7.76 -5.28 13.86
CA LEU A 99 -7.22 -5.38 12.50
C LEU A 99 -7.17 -6.83 12.00
N LEU A 100 -7.07 -7.83 12.86
CA LEU A 100 -6.97 -9.24 12.49
C LEU A 100 -5.91 -9.47 11.40
N GLY A 101 -6.29 -10.10 10.27
CA GLY A 101 -5.41 -10.33 9.13
C GLY A 101 -5.00 -9.08 8.37
N LEU A 102 -5.65 -7.93 8.61
CA LEU A 102 -5.27 -6.63 8.03
C LEU A 102 -4.02 -6.05 8.71
N ALA A 103 -3.69 -6.47 9.93
CA ALA A 103 -2.66 -5.84 10.76
C ALA A 103 -1.28 -5.70 10.08
N PRO A 104 -0.75 -6.70 9.33
CA PRO A 104 0.54 -6.59 8.65
C PRO A 104 0.54 -5.58 7.50
N TYR A 105 -0.64 -5.24 6.98
CA TYR A 105 -0.83 -4.33 5.85
C TYR A 105 -1.29 -2.94 6.30
N PHE A 106 -1.67 -2.78 7.57
CA PHE A 106 -2.11 -1.50 8.12
C PHE A 106 -0.92 -0.59 8.41
N ASP A 107 -0.32 -0.03 7.36
CA ASP A 107 0.87 0.82 7.45
C ASP A 107 0.64 2.11 6.65
N PRO A 108 1.33 3.21 6.99
CA PRO A 108 1.32 4.40 6.16
C PRO A 108 1.55 4.08 4.67
N GLY A 109 0.72 4.57 3.77
CA GLY A 109 0.78 4.37 2.32
C GLY A 109 -0.15 3.28 1.82
N THR A 110 -0.92 2.65 2.71
CA THR A 110 -1.93 1.64 2.39
C THR A 110 -3.34 2.17 2.66
N ARG A 111 -4.33 1.55 2.01
CA ARG A 111 -5.73 1.83 2.25
C ARG A 111 -6.51 0.53 2.32
N SER A 112 -7.40 0.42 3.29
CA SER A 112 -8.40 -0.65 3.30
C SER A 112 -9.35 -0.48 2.10
N PRO A 113 -9.79 -1.58 1.46
CA PRO A 113 -10.88 -1.50 0.49
C PRO A 113 -12.24 -1.24 1.16
N ARG A 114 -12.34 -1.40 2.49
CA ARG A 114 -13.54 -1.01 3.25
C ARG A 114 -13.55 0.50 3.46
N ASN A 115 -14.72 1.12 3.32
CA ASN A 115 -14.92 2.56 3.49
C ASN A 115 -15.12 3.00 4.94
N ASP A 116 -15.10 2.05 5.88
CA ASP A 116 -15.31 2.25 7.31
C ASP A 116 -14.04 2.05 8.15
N VAL A 117 -12.89 1.75 7.56
CA VAL A 117 -11.63 1.56 8.29
C VAL A 117 -10.88 2.90 8.37
N PRO A 118 -10.39 3.33 9.55
CA PRO A 118 -9.61 4.56 9.67
C PRO A 118 -8.25 4.41 8.98
N SER A 119 -7.67 5.53 8.53
CA SER A 119 -6.32 5.53 7.95
C SER A 119 -5.26 5.23 9.03
N PRO A 120 -4.16 4.55 8.67
CA PRO A 120 -3.00 4.42 9.55
C PRO A 120 -2.41 5.79 9.89
N GLU A 121 -1.81 5.91 11.08
CA GLU A 121 -1.19 7.15 11.57
C GLU A 121 -0.10 7.65 10.60
N GLY A 122 -0.20 8.91 10.18
CA GLY A 122 0.68 9.50 9.15
C GLY A 122 0.14 9.33 7.74
N GLY A 123 -1.14 8.96 7.64
CA GLY A 123 -1.84 8.64 6.41
C GLY A 123 -3.08 9.39 6.05
N GLU A 124 -3.44 10.32 6.91
CA GLU A 124 -4.60 11.14 6.81
C GLU A 124 -4.57 11.93 5.49
N ILE A 125 -3.39 12.41 5.09
CA ILE A 125 -3.21 13.22 3.88
C ILE A 125 -3.45 12.45 2.57
N TRP A 126 -3.38 11.11 2.55
CA TRP A 126 -3.52 10.39 1.29
C TRP A 126 -4.89 10.57 0.67
N ASP A 127 -5.95 10.69 1.47
CA ASP A 127 -7.31 10.83 0.94
C ASP A 127 -7.54 12.16 0.21
N ASP A 128 -6.72 13.18 0.50
CA ASP A 128 -6.80 14.50 -0.13
C ASP A 128 -5.95 14.61 -1.41
N MET A 129 -5.04 13.66 -1.65
CA MET A 129 -4.11 13.70 -2.78
C MET A 129 -4.78 13.28 -4.10
N LYS A 130 -4.52 14.04 -5.17
CA LYS A 130 -4.96 13.69 -6.53
C LYS A 130 -4.36 12.34 -6.96
N GLU A 131 -5.22 11.43 -7.36
CA GLU A 131 -4.87 10.02 -7.53
C GLU A 131 -5.20 9.47 -8.92
N TRP A 132 -4.31 8.60 -9.41
CA TRP A 132 -4.59 7.76 -10.56
C TRP A 132 -4.99 6.36 -10.08
N HIS A 133 -6.20 5.94 -10.43
CA HIS A 133 -6.67 4.57 -10.28
C HIS A 133 -6.20 3.74 -11.46
N VAL A 134 -5.45 2.67 -11.20
CA VAL A 134 -5.14 1.72 -12.26
C VAL A 134 -6.40 0.96 -12.67
N ASP A 135 -6.57 0.76 -13.96
CA ASP A 135 -7.63 -0.09 -14.52
C ASP A 135 -7.12 -1.54 -14.59
N ALA A 136 -7.65 -2.38 -13.71
CA ALA A 136 -7.26 -3.79 -13.61
C ALA A 136 -7.59 -4.60 -14.88
N ASP A 137 -8.70 -4.29 -15.57
CA ASP A 137 -9.09 -4.97 -16.81
C ASP A 137 -8.17 -4.56 -17.96
N PHE A 138 -7.86 -3.26 -18.06
CA PHE A 138 -6.86 -2.76 -19.00
C PHE A 138 -5.49 -3.41 -18.76
N MET A 139 -5.03 -3.42 -17.50
CA MET A 139 -3.75 -4.04 -17.12
C MET A 139 -3.71 -5.53 -17.47
N TRP A 140 -4.79 -6.26 -17.21
CA TRP A 140 -4.89 -7.67 -17.59
C TRP A 140 -4.79 -7.87 -19.11
N LYS A 141 -5.54 -7.09 -19.89
CA LYS A 141 -5.60 -7.20 -21.35
C LYS A 141 -4.32 -6.74 -22.05
N GLN A 142 -3.65 -5.71 -21.54
CA GLN A 142 -2.47 -5.11 -22.19
C GLN A 142 -1.14 -5.56 -21.57
N GLY A 143 -1.13 -6.09 -20.35
CA GLY A 143 0.09 -6.41 -19.60
C GLY A 143 1.03 -7.35 -20.36
N ALA A 144 0.49 -8.37 -21.03
CA ALA A 144 1.29 -9.27 -21.87
C ALA A 144 1.94 -8.52 -23.04
N LYS A 145 1.19 -7.65 -23.74
CA LYS A 145 1.71 -6.89 -24.89
C LYS A 145 2.82 -5.92 -24.48
N ILE A 146 2.65 -5.24 -23.35
CA ILE A 146 3.67 -4.32 -22.81
C ILE A 146 4.93 -5.10 -22.44
N ARG A 147 4.80 -6.25 -21.78
CA ARG A 147 5.93 -7.12 -21.48
C ARG A 147 6.64 -7.57 -22.75
N ASP A 148 5.90 -8.03 -23.76
CA ASP A 148 6.46 -8.54 -25.00
C ASP A 148 7.20 -7.43 -25.77
N PHE A 149 6.64 -6.21 -25.79
CA PHE A 149 7.34 -5.02 -26.29
C PHE A 149 8.67 -4.82 -25.56
N TRP A 150 8.68 -4.79 -24.23
CA TRP A 150 9.93 -4.59 -23.49
C TRP A 150 10.95 -5.69 -23.79
N LEU A 151 10.56 -6.96 -23.82
CA LEU A 151 11.47 -8.07 -24.13
C LEU A 151 12.12 -7.92 -25.51
N GLN A 152 11.36 -7.49 -26.52
CA GLN A 152 11.86 -7.29 -27.88
C GLN A 152 12.84 -6.11 -28.02
N TYR A 153 12.65 -5.04 -27.24
CA TYR A 153 13.40 -3.78 -27.44
C TYR A 153 14.43 -3.46 -26.34
N SER A 154 14.36 -4.09 -25.17
CA SER A 154 15.29 -3.84 -24.05
C SER A 154 16.54 -4.73 -24.04
N SER A 155 16.57 -5.78 -24.87
CA SER A 155 17.66 -6.77 -24.91
C SER A 155 18.74 -6.47 -25.96
N LYS A 156 18.91 -5.20 -26.32
CA LYS A 156 20.00 -4.71 -27.19
C LYS A 156 21.10 -4.04 -26.40
#